data_AF-A0A5R9BZE4-F1
#
_entry.id   AF-A0A5R9BZE4-F1
#
_cell.length_a   1.000
_cell.length_b   1.000
_cell.length_c   1.000
_cell.angle_alpha   90.00
_cell.angle_beta   90.00
_cell.angle_gamma   90.00
#
_symmetry.space_group_name_H-M   'P 1'
#
loop_
_entity.id
_entity.type
_entity.pdbx_description
1 polymer ?
#
loop_
_entity_poly.entity_id
_entity_poly.type
_entity_poly.pdbx_seq_one_letter_code
_entity_poly.pdbx_strand_id
1 'polypeptide(L)'
;MGDYGSIAGDWKLIKATAKSNDITDSTQATLTVSKDSLTDGQVTINASGLRDSDGNHQLNYQKEQGALVAGLDDAAINYSIKFYPRGVTNEYNNGSKNLIVIWTSNNNYTEVFEQENSDADDSSSTSDKKQSELWNTEKDQKLQSFISEWSKTMNQDYQKYDGTNELEVSTGMSYPSDLANEPVKGQRASIGWSKDGKGSYEYNVVAIYNHNGTVPPLPSRITYCFAFHNGKPVVLVDQSRDGGGDFEETQNEKLNAGFDRIAKN
;
A
#
# COMPACT_ATOMS: atom_id res chain seq x y z
N MET A 1 -8.65 -1.77 18.13
CA MET A 1 -7.78 -2.97 18.07
C MET A 1 -6.68 -2.63 17.09
N GLY A 2 -5.44 -2.45 17.54
CA GLY A 2 -4.32 -2.14 16.64
C GLY A 2 -3.91 -3.42 15.93
N ASP A 3 -4.34 -3.60 14.68
CA ASP A 3 -3.89 -4.70 13.84
C ASP A 3 -2.54 -4.29 13.23
N TYR A 4 -1.45 -4.81 13.81
CA TYR A 4 -0.09 -4.59 13.30
C TYR A 4 0.23 -5.55 12.13
N GLY A 5 -0.72 -6.39 11.71
CA GLY A 5 -0.55 -7.31 10.58
C GLY A 5 -0.20 -6.62 9.26
N SER A 6 -0.62 -5.36 9.08
CA SER A 6 -0.28 -4.55 7.91
C SER A 6 1.20 -4.16 7.80
N ILE A 7 1.97 -4.31 8.89
CA ILE A 7 3.39 -3.94 8.99
C ILE A 7 4.27 -5.10 9.47
N ALA A 8 3.73 -6.32 9.51
CA ALA A 8 4.49 -7.52 9.79
C ALA A 8 5.56 -7.73 8.71
N GLY A 9 6.72 -8.24 9.11
CA GLY A 9 7.86 -8.49 8.22
C GLY A 9 9.19 -8.37 8.95
N ASP A 10 10.26 -8.57 8.21
CA ASP A 10 11.62 -8.36 8.71
C ASP A 10 11.93 -6.86 8.73
N TRP A 11 12.66 -6.41 9.76
CA TRP A 11 12.99 -5.00 9.95
C TRP A 11 14.48 -4.87 10.24
N LYS A 12 15.16 -4.04 9.45
CA LYS A 12 16.59 -3.78 9.59
C LYS A 12 16.83 -2.40 10.17
N LEU A 13 17.70 -2.34 11.16
CA LEU A 13 18.23 -1.07 11.65
C LEU A 13 19.04 -0.38 10.54
N ILE A 14 18.65 0.84 10.19
CA ILE A 14 19.37 1.67 9.21
C ILE A 14 20.05 2.88 9.85
N LYS A 15 19.64 3.25 11.07
CA LYS A 15 20.27 4.34 11.83
C LYS A 15 19.99 4.20 13.32
N ALA A 16 20.99 4.44 14.14
CA ALA A 16 20.82 4.66 15.58
C ALA A 16 21.67 5.82 16.07
N THR A 17 21.11 6.68 16.92
CA THR A 17 21.85 7.80 17.51
C THR A 17 21.62 7.89 19.01
N ALA A 18 22.69 8.07 19.79
CA ALA A 18 22.62 8.33 21.23
C ALA A 18 23.42 9.59 21.58
N LYS A 19 22.85 10.49 22.39
CA LYS A 19 23.47 11.76 22.79
C LYS A 19 23.99 12.55 21.57
N SER A 20 23.24 12.50 20.48
CA SER A 20 23.56 13.10 19.18
C SER A 20 24.77 12.50 18.43
N ASN A 21 25.29 11.35 18.87
CA ASN A 21 26.32 10.60 18.14
C ASN A 21 25.68 9.46 17.36
N ASP A 22 26.15 9.22 16.15
CA ASP A 22 25.81 8.02 15.38
C ASP A 22 26.45 6.79 16.05
N ILE A 23 25.63 5.81 16.38
CA ILE A 23 26.03 4.55 17.03
C ILE A 23 25.54 3.33 16.25
N THR A 24 25.09 3.51 15.01
CA THR A 24 24.45 2.50 14.16
C THR A 24 25.26 1.21 14.09
N ASP A 25 26.57 1.30 13.87
CA ASP A 25 27.45 0.13 13.72
C ASP A 25 27.80 -0.55 15.06
N SER A 26 27.50 0.09 16.18
CA SER A 26 27.88 -0.37 17.54
C SER A 26 26.72 -0.89 18.37
N THR A 27 25.48 -0.65 17.92
CA THR A 27 24.27 -1.12 18.60
C THR A 27 23.84 -2.49 18.06
N GLN A 28 23.17 -3.27 18.91
CA GLN A 28 22.53 -4.54 18.55
C GLN A 28 21.00 -4.40 18.55
N ALA A 29 20.50 -3.19 18.31
CA ALA A 29 19.08 -2.91 18.25
C ALA A 29 18.41 -3.76 17.16
N THR A 30 17.31 -4.41 17.52
CA THR A 30 16.51 -5.23 16.62
C THR A 30 15.06 -4.86 16.80
N LEU A 31 14.26 -4.95 15.74
CA LEU A 31 12.83 -4.70 15.81
C LEU A 31 12.08 -5.97 15.46
N THR A 32 11.21 -6.42 16.37
CA THR A 32 10.29 -7.52 16.13
C THR A 32 8.87 -6.99 16.02
N VAL A 33 8.22 -7.26 14.90
CA VAL A 33 6.82 -6.90 14.66
C VAL A 33 6.01 -8.18 14.51
N SER A 34 5.02 -8.34 15.37
CA SER A 34 4.02 -9.40 15.32
C SER A 34 2.65 -8.82 15.01
N LYS A 35 1.63 -9.67 14.85
CA LYS A 35 0.26 -9.23 14.61
C LYS A 35 -0.29 -8.33 15.72
N ASP A 36 0.13 -8.58 16.96
CA ASP A 36 -0.46 -7.98 18.16
C ASP A 36 0.50 -7.04 18.91
N SER A 37 1.77 -7.02 18.53
CA SER A 37 2.79 -6.24 19.23
C SER A 37 3.99 -5.86 18.37
N LEU A 38 4.66 -4.79 18.79
CA LEU A 38 5.95 -4.34 18.29
C LEU A 38 6.92 -4.20 19.46
N THR A 39 8.15 -4.69 19.33
CA THR A 39 9.18 -4.52 20.37
C THR A 39 10.57 -4.36 19.79
N ASP A 40 11.35 -3.47 20.40
CA ASP A 40 12.79 -3.29 20.16
C ASP A 40 13.67 -4.03 21.20
N GLY A 41 13.03 -4.83 22.06
CA GLY A 41 13.66 -5.48 23.22
C GLY A 41 13.69 -4.65 24.50
N GLN A 42 13.54 -3.32 24.42
CA GLN A 42 13.48 -2.40 25.57
C GLN A 42 12.04 -2.01 25.90
N VAL A 43 11.26 -1.70 24.87
CA VAL A 43 9.84 -1.38 24.97
C VAL A 43 9.01 -2.36 24.15
N THR A 44 7.78 -2.60 24.59
CA THR A 44 6.78 -3.37 23.85
C THR A 44 5.53 -2.54 23.69
N ILE A 45 5.07 -2.37 22.47
CA ILE A 45 3.83 -1.69 22.13
C ILE A 45 2.79 -2.74 21.75
N ASN A 46 1.60 -2.62 22.31
CA ASN A 46 0.44 -3.45 21.96
C ASN A 46 -0.86 -2.67 22.21
N ALA A 47 -2.00 -3.35 22.11
CA ALA A 47 -3.31 -2.74 22.32
C ALA A 47 -3.51 -2.10 23.71
N SER A 48 -2.73 -2.49 24.73
CA SER A 48 -2.76 -1.93 26.08
C SER A 48 -1.87 -0.69 26.27
N GLY A 49 -1.10 -0.29 25.25
CA GLY A 49 -0.20 0.87 25.30
C GLY A 49 1.27 0.47 25.11
N LEU A 50 2.16 1.25 25.72
CA LEU A 50 3.61 1.00 25.72
C LEU A 50 4.02 0.42 27.08
N ARG A 51 4.70 -0.72 27.07
CA ARG A 51 5.31 -1.32 28.25
C ARG A 51 6.83 -1.14 28.21
N ASP A 52 7.38 -0.58 29.27
CA ASP A 52 8.83 -0.44 29.51
C ASP A 52 9.23 -1.08 30.86
N SER A 53 10.40 -0.72 31.39
CA SER A 53 10.88 -1.19 32.70
C SER A 53 10.05 -0.70 33.89
N ASP A 54 9.39 0.45 33.76
CA ASP A 54 8.64 1.11 34.83
C ASP A 54 7.17 0.69 34.86
N GLY A 55 6.68 0.09 33.77
CA GLY A 55 5.36 -0.51 33.72
C GLY A 55 4.68 -0.30 32.37
N ASN A 56 3.35 -0.23 32.40
CA ASN A 56 2.54 -0.01 31.20
C ASN A 56 1.98 1.41 31.20
N HIS A 57 2.13 2.09 30.08
CA HIS A 57 1.79 3.48 29.86
C HIS A 57 0.79 3.62 28.71
N GLN A 58 -0.19 4.51 28.86
CA GLN A 58 -1.19 4.79 27.83
C GLN A 58 -0.59 5.67 26.73
N LEU A 59 -0.70 5.26 25.46
CA LEU A 59 -0.18 6.01 24.32
C LEU A 59 -1.20 7.02 23.79
N ASN A 60 -0.71 8.23 23.49
CA ASN A 60 -1.43 9.23 22.72
C ASN A 60 -1.12 9.05 21.24
N TYR A 61 -2.15 8.99 20.39
CA TYR A 61 -1.99 8.80 18.95
C TYR A 61 -2.32 10.08 18.20
N GLN A 62 -1.43 10.48 17.29
CA GLN A 62 -1.58 11.64 16.44
C GLN A 62 -1.12 11.32 15.02
N LYS A 63 -1.62 12.09 14.04
CA LYS A 63 -1.18 11.98 12.65
C LYS A 63 -0.43 13.26 12.26
N GLU A 64 0.83 13.12 11.89
CA GLU A 64 1.70 14.23 11.51
C GLU A 64 2.24 13.99 10.09
N GLN A 65 1.92 14.87 9.13
CA GLN A 65 2.52 14.85 7.79
C GLN A 65 2.52 13.47 7.09
N GLY A 66 1.47 12.67 7.32
CA GLY A 66 1.33 11.32 6.74
C GLY A 66 1.91 10.18 7.60
N ALA A 67 2.69 10.50 8.64
CA ALA A 67 3.14 9.55 9.65
C ALA A 67 2.11 9.37 10.77
N LEU A 68 2.04 8.16 11.32
CA LEU A 68 1.32 7.90 12.57
C LEU A 68 2.31 8.03 13.72
N VAL A 69 2.00 8.86 14.70
CA VAL A 69 2.83 9.13 15.88
C VAL A 69 2.12 8.61 17.11
N ALA A 70 2.80 7.77 17.88
CA ALA A 70 2.37 7.34 19.21
C ALA A 70 3.35 7.87 20.24
N GLY A 71 2.88 8.59 21.26
CA GLY A 71 3.74 9.24 22.26
C GLY A 71 3.22 9.17 23.68
N LEU A 72 4.12 9.41 24.63
CA LEU A 72 3.84 9.56 26.07
C LEU A 72 4.21 10.99 26.50
N ASP A 73 3.28 11.71 27.11
CA ASP A 73 3.48 13.10 27.55
C ASP A 73 3.64 13.25 29.08
N ASP A 74 3.55 12.16 29.85
CA ASP A 74 3.49 12.21 31.33
C ASP A 74 4.26 11.06 32.01
N ALA A 75 5.50 10.80 31.58
CA ALA A 75 6.39 9.82 32.20
C ALA A 75 7.77 10.43 32.52
N ALA A 76 8.52 9.81 33.44
CA ALA A 76 9.90 10.22 33.74
C ALA A 76 10.84 10.08 32.51
N ILE A 77 10.47 9.20 31.58
CA ILE A 77 11.09 9.01 30.28
C ILE A 77 9.98 9.14 29.23
N ASN A 78 10.12 10.10 28.32
CA ASN A 78 9.19 10.28 27.22
C ASN A 78 9.58 9.37 26.05
N TYR A 79 8.59 8.82 25.37
CA TYR A 79 8.77 8.02 24.17
C TYR A 79 7.96 8.60 23.01
N SER A 80 8.50 8.47 21.80
CA SER A 80 7.79 8.74 20.56
C SER A 80 8.09 7.65 19.55
N ILE A 81 7.05 7.06 18.99
CA ILE A 81 7.14 6.04 17.96
C ILE A 81 6.42 6.56 16.74
N LYS A 82 7.18 6.73 15.65
CA LYS A 82 6.67 7.24 14.38
C LYS A 82 6.70 6.12 13.36
N PHE A 83 5.53 5.79 12.84
CA PHE A 83 5.40 4.92 11.69
C PHE A 83 5.27 5.78 10.44
N TYR A 84 6.26 5.66 9.56
CA TYR A 84 6.25 6.24 8.22
C TYR A 84 5.88 5.14 7.23
N PRO A 85 4.63 5.11 6.73
CA PRO A 85 4.30 4.19 5.66
C PRO A 85 5.10 4.54 4.40
N ARG A 86 5.40 3.53 3.59
CA ARG A 86 5.97 3.70 2.25
C ARG A 86 5.15 4.74 1.48
N GLY A 87 5.83 5.68 0.86
CA GLY A 87 5.26 6.87 0.23
C GLY A 87 5.30 8.13 1.11
N VAL A 88 5.66 8.03 2.39
CA VAL A 88 5.86 9.21 3.25
C VAL A 88 7.34 9.57 3.28
N THR A 89 7.70 10.64 2.59
CA THR A 89 9.05 11.22 2.65
C THR A 89 9.33 11.71 4.06
N ASN A 90 10.53 11.42 4.54
CA ASN A 90 10.98 11.82 5.86
C ASN A 90 12.50 12.08 5.80
N GLU A 91 13.09 12.39 6.94
CA GLU A 91 14.52 12.71 7.05
C GLU A 91 15.46 11.49 6.88
N TYR A 92 14.92 10.26 6.92
CA TYR A 92 15.68 9.02 6.87
C TYR A 92 15.57 8.30 5.52
N ASN A 93 14.42 8.40 4.85
CA ASN A 93 14.26 7.92 3.49
C ASN A 93 13.29 8.79 2.69
N ASN A 94 13.39 8.69 1.36
CA ASN A 94 12.51 9.40 0.44
C ASN A 94 11.15 8.69 0.28
N GLY A 95 10.64 8.03 1.33
CA GLY A 95 9.41 7.24 1.30
C GLY A 95 9.55 5.92 0.53
N SER A 96 10.77 5.46 0.24
CA SER A 96 11.02 4.24 -0.55
C SER A 96 10.55 2.96 0.12
N LYS A 97 10.59 2.91 1.46
CA LYS A 97 10.16 1.77 2.27
C LYS A 97 9.42 2.25 3.52
N ASN A 98 8.70 1.33 4.17
CA ASN A 98 8.12 1.59 5.48
C ASN A 98 9.25 1.80 6.49
N LEU A 99 9.12 2.83 7.34
CA LEU A 99 10.03 3.05 8.46
C LEU A 99 9.28 3.06 9.79
N ILE A 100 9.97 2.58 10.81
CA ILE A 100 9.58 2.75 12.20
C ILE A 100 10.73 3.49 12.88
N VAL A 101 10.42 4.65 13.44
CA VAL A 101 11.35 5.44 14.23
C VAL A 101 10.92 5.37 15.69
N ILE A 102 11.81 4.90 16.55
CA ILE A 102 11.59 4.84 18.00
C ILE A 102 12.54 5.85 18.63
N TRP A 103 11.98 6.78 19.38
CA TRP A 103 12.72 7.79 20.11
C TRP A 103 12.40 7.72 21.60
N THR A 104 13.42 7.90 22.43
CA THR A 104 13.28 8.07 23.87
C THR A 104 14.08 9.28 24.37
N SER A 105 13.52 9.98 25.34
CA SER A 105 14.21 11.10 26.00
C SER A 105 15.44 10.64 26.79
N ASN A 106 15.49 9.36 27.18
CA ASN A 106 16.66 8.80 27.85
C ASN A 106 17.85 8.75 26.88
N ASN A 107 18.91 9.49 27.18
CA ASN A 107 20.08 9.69 26.31
C ASN A 107 19.75 10.29 24.92
N ASN A 108 18.55 10.85 24.71
CA ASN A 108 18.09 11.29 23.39
C ASN A 108 18.33 10.20 22.33
N TYR A 109 17.93 8.98 22.65
CA TYR A 109 18.22 7.80 21.84
C TYR A 109 17.16 7.63 20.74
N THR A 110 17.62 7.43 19.51
CA THR A 110 16.76 7.22 18.33
C THR A 110 17.20 5.97 17.60
N GLU A 111 16.25 5.14 17.23
CA GLU A 111 16.44 3.98 16.36
C GLU A 111 15.52 4.11 15.15
N VAL A 112 16.06 3.81 13.98
CA VAL A 112 15.33 3.85 12.71
C VAL A 112 15.43 2.50 12.06
N PHE A 113 14.28 1.84 11.95
CA PHE A 113 14.14 0.55 11.30
C PHE A 113 13.46 0.73 9.97
N GLU A 114 14.03 0.10 8.96
CA GLU A 114 13.47 -0.01 7.63
C GLU A 114 12.97 -1.42 7.40
N GLN A 115 11.75 -1.56 6.86
CA GLN A 115 11.22 -2.88 6.55
C GLN A 115 12.07 -3.53 5.45
N GLU A 116 12.56 -4.71 5.72
CA GLU A 116 13.12 -5.61 4.72
C GLU A 116 11.96 -6.34 4.07
N ASN A 117 11.88 -6.24 2.74
CA ASN A 117 11.02 -7.15 2.02
C ASN A 117 11.65 -8.54 2.10
N SER A 118 10.87 -9.53 2.52
CA SER A 118 11.07 -10.91 2.07
C SER A 118 10.68 -10.97 0.59
N ASP A 119 11.52 -10.42 -0.30
CA ASP A 119 11.37 -10.57 -1.74
C ASP A 119 11.87 -11.98 -2.11
N ALA A 120 10.96 -12.88 -2.49
CA ALA A 120 11.34 -14.00 -3.32
C ALA A 120 11.55 -13.49 -4.75
N ASP A 121 12.82 -13.49 -5.16
CA ASP A 121 13.41 -13.18 -6.48
C ASP A 121 13.33 -11.70 -6.93
N ASP A 122 14.40 -11.07 -7.43
CA ASP A 122 15.58 -11.62 -8.12
C ASP A 122 16.81 -10.74 -7.86
N SER A 123 17.95 -11.39 -7.60
CA SER A 123 19.27 -10.77 -7.50
C SER A 123 19.90 -10.65 -8.89
N SER A 124 20.23 -9.43 -9.33
CA SER A 124 21.63 -9.15 -9.65
C SER A 124 21.92 -7.66 -9.70
N SER A 125 22.98 -7.31 -8.98
CA SER A 125 23.64 -6.03 -9.04
C SER A 125 24.19 -5.79 -10.44
N THR A 126 23.76 -4.73 -11.12
CA THR A 126 24.66 -3.86 -11.90
C THR A 126 24.02 -2.48 -12.02
N SER A 127 24.83 -1.48 -11.70
CA SER A 127 24.53 -0.07 -11.93
C SER A 127 24.19 0.15 -13.41
N ASP A 128 22.98 0.61 -13.71
CA ASP A 128 22.71 1.81 -14.52
C ASP A 128 21.23 1.93 -14.91
N LYS A 129 20.74 3.18 -14.83
CA LYS A 129 19.43 3.71 -15.24
C LYS A 129 18.22 3.32 -14.38
N LYS A 130 17.99 4.17 -13.38
CA LYS A 130 16.70 4.51 -12.76
C LYS A 130 15.59 4.67 -13.81
N GLN A 131 14.92 3.58 -14.17
CA GLN A 131 13.68 3.61 -14.95
C GLN A 131 12.54 3.65 -13.94
N SER A 132 11.98 4.84 -13.70
CA SER A 132 10.90 5.03 -12.71
C SER A 132 9.78 4.02 -12.92
N GLU A 133 9.25 3.46 -11.84
CA GLU A 133 8.00 2.67 -11.86
C GLU A 133 6.90 3.52 -12.54
N LEU A 134 6.07 2.90 -13.41
CA LEU A 134 4.97 3.62 -14.06
C LEU A 134 3.84 3.87 -13.06
N TRP A 135 3.68 2.94 -12.12
CA TRP A 135 2.69 2.98 -11.05
C TRP A 135 3.34 2.80 -9.69
N ASN A 136 2.84 3.52 -8.69
CA ASN A 136 3.33 3.46 -7.32
C ASN A 136 2.19 3.72 -6.33
N THR A 137 2.47 3.58 -5.04
CA THR A 137 1.47 3.73 -3.97
C THR A 137 0.85 5.13 -3.92
N GLU A 138 1.59 6.20 -4.24
CA GLU A 138 1.01 7.56 -4.25
C GLU A 138 -0.03 7.72 -5.37
N LYS A 139 0.27 7.21 -6.56
CA LYS A 139 -0.66 7.19 -7.70
C LYS A 139 -1.89 6.35 -7.37
N ASP A 140 -1.67 5.21 -6.72
CA ASP A 140 -2.73 4.31 -6.28
C ASP A 140 -3.67 4.94 -5.22
N GLN A 141 -3.13 5.69 -4.26
CA GLN A 141 -3.92 6.45 -3.30
C GLN A 141 -4.70 7.59 -3.97
N LYS A 142 -4.06 8.36 -4.87
CA LYS A 142 -4.72 9.40 -5.66
C LYS A 142 -5.86 8.81 -6.49
N LEU A 143 -5.66 7.63 -7.08
CA LEU A 143 -6.68 6.90 -7.82
C LEU A 143 -7.83 6.48 -6.91
N GLN A 144 -7.55 5.94 -5.73
CA GLN A 144 -8.59 5.55 -4.78
C GLN A 144 -9.44 6.74 -4.33
N SER A 145 -8.83 7.88 -4.00
CA SER A 145 -9.57 9.11 -3.67
C SER A 145 -10.42 9.58 -4.86
N PHE A 146 -9.83 9.60 -6.06
CA PHE A 146 -10.54 9.97 -7.28
C PHE A 146 -11.75 9.06 -7.55
N ILE A 147 -11.60 7.74 -7.43
CA ILE A 147 -12.69 6.78 -7.62
C ILE A 147 -13.76 6.93 -6.54
N SER A 148 -13.38 7.17 -5.29
CA SER A 148 -14.36 7.40 -4.20
C SER A 148 -15.22 8.65 -4.43
N GLU A 149 -14.65 9.71 -5.03
CA GLU A 149 -15.42 10.90 -5.40
C GLU A 149 -16.28 10.66 -6.65
N TRP A 150 -15.70 10.04 -7.67
CA TRP A 150 -16.39 9.76 -8.92
C TRP A 150 -17.56 8.78 -8.72
N SER A 151 -17.39 7.75 -7.90
CA SER A 151 -18.41 6.72 -7.66
C SER A 151 -19.69 7.30 -7.05
N LYS A 152 -19.55 8.32 -6.19
CA LYS A 152 -20.68 9.08 -5.64
C LYS A 152 -21.49 9.77 -6.72
N THR A 153 -20.85 10.29 -7.77
CA THR A 153 -21.54 10.95 -8.89
C THR A 153 -22.37 9.98 -9.73
N MET A 154 -22.02 8.69 -9.70
CA MET A 154 -22.70 7.62 -10.41
C MET A 154 -23.65 6.82 -9.52
N ASN A 155 -23.73 7.13 -8.22
CA ASN A 155 -24.45 6.37 -7.19
C ASN A 155 -24.06 4.87 -7.19
N GLN A 156 -22.76 4.60 -7.26
CA GLN A 156 -22.16 3.27 -7.29
C GLN A 156 -21.11 3.15 -6.18
N ASP A 157 -21.01 1.98 -5.55
CA ASP A 157 -19.98 1.63 -4.57
C ASP A 157 -18.98 0.65 -5.19
N TYR A 158 -17.75 1.11 -5.38
CA TYR A 158 -16.69 0.27 -5.93
C TYR A 158 -15.81 -0.29 -4.82
N GLN A 159 -15.73 -1.62 -4.75
CA GLN A 159 -14.73 -2.33 -3.96
C GLN A 159 -13.43 -2.43 -4.75
N LYS A 160 -12.33 -2.00 -4.13
CA LYS A 160 -10.99 -2.08 -4.72
C LYS A 160 -10.33 -3.41 -4.35
N TYR A 161 -9.59 -4.01 -5.29
CA TYR A 161 -8.69 -5.12 -4.98
C TYR A 161 -7.60 -4.64 -4.02
N ASP A 162 -7.47 -5.30 -2.87
CA ASP A 162 -6.57 -4.87 -1.80
C ASP A 162 -5.14 -5.44 -1.93
N GLY A 163 -4.89 -6.23 -2.98
CA GLY A 163 -3.61 -6.88 -3.22
C GLY A 163 -3.47 -8.28 -2.59
N THR A 164 -4.48 -8.74 -1.85
CA THR A 164 -4.44 -10.02 -1.12
C THR A 164 -5.73 -10.83 -1.30
N ASN A 165 -6.89 -10.22 -1.03
CA ASN A 165 -8.19 -10.86 -1.15
C ASN A 165 -8.78 -10.62 -2.54
N GLU A 166 -9.14 -11.70 -3.23
CA GLU A 166 -9.73 -11.59 -4.55
C GLU A 166 -11.07 -10.82 -4.52
N LEU A 167 -11.31 -10.05 -5.57
CA LEU A 167 -12.59 -9.40 -5.78
C LEU A 167 -13.57 -10.40 -6.36
N GLU A 168 -14.49 -10.86 -5.52
CA GLU A 168 -15.63 -11.68 -5.92
C GLU A 168 -16.68 -10.85 -6.68
N VAL A 169 -16.94 -11.26 -7.90
CA VAL A 169 -17.87 -10.58 -8.81
C VAL A 169 -19.18 -11.37 -8.90
N SER A 170 -20.32 -10.67 -8.99
CA SER A 170 -21.67 -11.26 -8.89
C SER A 170 -22.00 -12.35 -9.94
N THR A 171 -21.17 -12.49 -10.96
CA THR A 171 -21.26 -13.48 -12.03
C THR A 171 -20.36 -14.69 -11.84
N GLY A 172 -19.68 -14.80 -10.69
CA GLY A 172 -18.86 -15.95 -10.31
C GLY A 172 -17.40 -15.90 -10.77
N MET A 173 -16.87 -14.71 -11.06
CA MET A 173 -15.45 -14.50 -11.37
C MET A 173 -14.74 -13.86 -10.19
N SER A 174 -13.43 -14.10 -10.08
CA SER A 174 -12.57 -13.59 -9.02
C SER A 174 -11.35 -12.89 -9.61
N TYR A 175 -11.21 -11.60 -9.32
CA TYR A 175 -10.10 -10.78 -9.81
C TYR A 175 -9.02 -10.57 -8.74
N PRO A 176 -7.72 -10.61 -9.11
CA PRO A 176 -7.17 -10.58 -10.47
C PRO A 176 -7.04 -11.95 -11.18
N SER A 177 -7.28 -13.07 -10.51
CA SER A 177 -6.96 -14.41 -11.04
C SER A 177 -7.61 -14.73 -12.38
N ASP A 178 -8.85 -14.31 -12.58
CA ASP A 178 -9.56 -14.55 -13.84
C ASP A 178 -9.15 -13.62 -14.99
N LEU A 179 -8.36 -12.56 -14.75
CA LEU A 179 -7.91 -11.64 -15.81
C LEU A 179 -7.26 -12.39 -16.98
N ALA A 180 -6.46 -13.43 -16.72
CA ALA A 180 -5.75 -14.17 -17.77
C ALA A 180 -6.67 -14.86 -18.78
N ASN A 181 -7.95 -15.07 -18.43
CA ASN A 181 -8.95 -15.72 -19.28
C ASN A 181 -9.89 -14.71 -19.98
N GLU A 182 -9.81 -13.44 -19.61
CA GLU A 182 -10.73 -12.41 -20.06
C GLU A 182 -10.27 -11.80 -21.39
N PRO A 183 -11.13 -11.77 -22.42
CA PRO A 183 -10.85 -11.05 -23.65
C PRO A 183 -10.87 -9.54 -23.43
N VAL A 184 -10.18 -8.83 -24.34
CA VAL A 184 -10.30 -7.38 -24.48
C VAL A 184 -10.79 -7.09 -25.90
N LYS A 185 -11.98 -6.47 -26.03
CA LYS A 185 -12.66 -6.20 -27.32
C LYS A 185 -12.84 -7.47 -28.17
N GLY A 186 -13.20 -8.59 -27.53
CA GLY A 186 -13.38 -9.90 -28.16
C GLY A 186 -12.09 -10.57 -28.63
N GLN A 187 -10.93 -9.96 -28.40
CA GLN A 187 -9.62 -10.54 -28.70
C GLN A 187 -9.02 -11.16 -27.45
N ARG A 188 -8.31 -12.27 -27.61
CA ARG A 188 -7.49 -12.86 -26.52
C ARG A 188 -6.23 -12.02 -26.33
N ALA A 189 -6.41 -10.78 -25.87
CA ALA A 189 -5.32 -9.91 -25.49
C ALA A 189 -4.69 -10.43 -24.19
N SER A 190 -3.38 -10.27 -24.04
CA SER A 190 -2.71 -10.63 -22.80
C SER A 190 -2.97 -9.53 -21.76
N ILE A 191 -3.96 -9.72 -20.89
CA ILE A 191 -4.25 -8.84 -19.75
C ILE A 191 -3.85 -9.54 -18.46
N GLY A 192 -3.24 -8.79 -17.54
CA GLY A 192 -2.78 -9.37 -16.28
C GLY A 192 -2.37 -8.34 -15.25
N TRP A 193 -2.29 -8.78 -14.00
CA TRP A 193 -1.92 -7.94 -12.87
C TRP A 193 -0.43 -7.58 -12.89
N SER A 194 -0.12 -6.31 -12.67
CA SER A 194 1.21 -5.75 -12.55
C SER A 194 1.19 -4.63 -11.51
N LYS A 195 1.90 -4.82 -10.39
CA LYS A 195 1.88 -3.88 -9.26
C LYS A 195 2.49 -2.51 -9.59
N ASP A 196 3.49 -2.48 -10.48
CA ASP A 196 4.26 -1.29 -10.84
C ASP A 196 3.93 -0.74 -12.25
N GLY A 197 2.94 -1.35 -12.92
CA GLY A 197 2.50 -1.01 -14.27
C GLY A 197 3.47 -1.45 -15.37
N LYS A 198 4.52 -2.20 -15.03
CA LYS A 198 5.46 -2.81 -15.98
C LYS A 198 5.21 -4.33 -16.01
N GLY A 199 5.21 -4.89 -17.19
CA GLY A 199 5.04 -6.33 -17.36
C GLY A 199 5.02 -6.73 -18.82
N SER A 200 4.95 -8.04 -19.04
CA SER A 200 4.90 -8.66 -20.37
C SER A 200 3.49 -8.71 -20.95
N TYR A 201 2.47 -8.26 -20.20
CA TYR A 201 1.09 -8.21 -20.67
C TYR A 201 0.92 -7.07 -21.66
N GLU A 202 0.02 -7.28 -22.62
CA GLU A 202 -0.47 -6.22 -23.50
C GLU A 202 -1.20 -5.14 -22.69
N TYR A 203 -1.91 -5.55 -21.64
CA TYR A 203 -2.56 -4.67 -20.66
C TYR A 203 -2.08 -5.01 -19.24
N ASN A 204 -1.22 -4.15 -18.69
CA ASN A 204 -0.65 -4.31 -17.36
C ASN A 204 -1.54 -3.62 -16.32
N VAL A 205 -2.41 -4.39 -15.66
CA VAL A 205 -3.43 -3.89 -14.73
C VAL A 205 -2.79 -3.56 -13.39
N VAL A 206 -2.97 -2.31 -12.95
CA VAL A 206 -2.39 -1.75 -11.72
C VAL A 206 -3.41 -1.50 -10.62
N ALA A 207 -4.70 -1.45 -10.96
CA ALA A 207 -5.79 -1.37 -9.98
C ALA A 207 -7.08 -1.94 -10.58
N ILE A 208 -7.87 -2.62 -9.74
CA ILE A 208 -9.17 -3.20 -10.11
C ILE A 208 -10.22 -2.70 -9.13
N TYR A 209 -11.36 -2.27 -9.67
CA TYR A 209 -12.50 -1.77 -8.90
C TYR A 209 -13.78 -2.44 -9.41
N ASN A 210 -14.50 -3.12 -8.53
CA ASN A 210 -15.75 -3.78 -8.89
C ASN A 210 -16.94 -3.21 -8.12
N HIS A 211 -18.04 -2.98 -8.81
CA HIS A 211 -19.35 -2.68 -8.22
C HIS A 211 -20.32 -3.80 -8.57
N ASN A 212 -20.88 -4.46 -7.55
CA ASN A 212 -21.96 -5.44 -7.73
C ASN A 212 -23.31 -4.72 -7.56
N GLY A 213 -24.06 -4.58 -8.64
CA GLY A 213 -25.38 -3.97 -8.62
C GLY A 213 -26.39 -4.85 -7.90
N THR A 214 -27.29 -4.23 -7.14
CA THR A 214 -28.32 -4.91 -6.35
C THR A 214 -29.73 -4.77 -6.94
N VAL A 215 -29.88 -3.99 -8.02
CA VAL A 215 -31.15 -3.71 -8.69
C VAL A 215 -31.27 -4.55 -9.96
N PRO A 216 -32.43 -5.22 -10.22
CA PRO A 216 -32.66 -5.98 -11.43
C PRO A 216 -32.50 -5.17 -12.73
N PRO A 217 -32.10 -5.81 -13.85
CA PRO A 217 -31.80 -7.25 -13.97
C PRO A 217 -30.48 -7.64 -13.28
N LEU A 218 -30.50 -8.78 -12.59
CA LEU A 218 -29.35 -9.40 -11.92
C LEU A 218 -28.93 -10.67 -12.67
N PRO A 219 -27.64 -11.08 -12.64
CA PRO A 219 -26.54 -10.39 -11.97
C PRO A 219 -26.15 -9.09 -12.67
N SER A 220 -25.73 -8.11 -11.88
CA SER A 220 -25.30 -6.79 -12.36
C SER A 220 -23.91 -6.51 -11.78
N ARG A 221 -22.96 -6.20 -12.65
CA ARG A 221 -21.59 -5.87 -12.27
C ARG A 221 -21.05 -4.74 -13.15
N ILE A 222 -20.12 -3.98 -12.59
CA ILE A 222 -19.26 -3.07 -13.35
C ILE A 222 -17.86 -3.23 -12.78
N THR A 223 -16.95 -3.81 -13.56
CA THR A 223 -15.55 -3.96 -13.19
C THR A 223 -14.70 -3.02 -14.02
N TYR A 224 -13.95 -2.13 -13.36
CA TYR A 224 -12.94 -1.29 -13.99
C TYR A 224 -11.54 -1.82 -13.71
N CYS A 225 -10.73 -1.93 -14.76
CA CYS A 225 -9.31 -2.23 -14.69
C CYS A 225 -8.52 -1.01 -15.17
N PHE A 226 -7.70 -0.45 -14.30
CA PHE A 226 -6.76 0.62 -14.63
C PHE A 226 -5.46 -0.02 -15.04
N ALA A 227 -4.98 0.25 -16.25
CA ALA A 227 -3.87 -0.49 -16.83
C ALA A 227 -2.93 0.38 -17.66
N PHE A 228 -1.74 -0.15 -17.95
CA PHE A 228 -0.84 0.41 -18.95
C PHE A 228 -0.81 -0.49 -20.19
N HIS A 229 -1.18 0.08 -21.33
CA HIS A 229 -1.05 -0.54 -22.64
C HIS A 229 0.07 0.17 -23.42
N ASN A 230 1.16 -0.54 -23.71
CA ASN A 230 2.35 0.03 -24.34
C ASN A 230 2.88 1.28 -23.59
N GLY A 231 2.85 1.25 -22.26
CA GLY A 231 3.29 2.35 -21.39
C GLY A 231 2.33 3.55 -21.33
N LYS A 232 1.18 3.50 -22.02
CA LYS A 232 0.14 4.54 -21.94
C LYS A 232 -0.96 4.13 -20.96
N PRO A 233 -1.42 5.04 -20.09
CA PRO A 233 -2.53 4.76 -19.19
C PRO A 233 -3.81 4.54 -19.99
N VAL A 234 -4.52 3.46 -19.71
CA VAL A 234 -5.82 3.10 -20.28
C VAL A 234 -6.74 2.60 -19.16
N VAL A 235 -8.03 2.90 -19.28
CA VAL A 235 -9.04 2.39 -18.35
C VAL A 235 -9.94 1.44 -19.11
N LEU A 236 -9.96 0.19 -18.68
CA LEU A 236 -10.82 -0.85 -19.21
C LEU A 236 -12.06 -1.01 -18.32
N VAL A 237 -13.17 -1.39 -18.92
CA VAL A 237 -14.43 -1.67 -18.25
C VAL A 237 -15.04 -2.95 -18.79
N ASP A 238 -15.59 -3.74 -17.89
CA ASP A 238 -16.46 -4.87 -18.21
C ASP A 238 -17.80 -4.68 -17.47
N GLN A 239 -18.89 -4.82 -18.23
CA GLN A 239 -20.28 -4.69 -17.74
C GLN A 239 -21.13 -5.90 -18.15
N SER A 240 -20.47 -6.99 -18.54
CA SER A 240 -21.14 -8.19 -19.03
C SER A 240 -22.03 -8.80 -17.94
N ARG A 241 -23.22 -9.24 -18.35
CA ARG A 241 -24.26 -9.74 -17.44
C ARG A 241 -24.39 -11.26 -17.45
N ASP A 242 -23.89 -11.92 -18.49
CA ASP A 242 -24.00 -13.36 -18.69
C ASP A 242 -22.63 -13.98 -18.99
N GLY A 243 -22.11 -14.80 -18.07
CA GLY A 243 -20.86 -15.54 -18.25
C GLY A 243 -19.56 -14.71 -18.08
N GLY A 244 -18.51 -15.16 -18.76
CA GLY A 244 -17.19 -14.50 -18.81
C GLY A 244 -17.30 -13.05 -19.29
N GLY A 245 -16.37 -12.19 -18.91
CA GLY A 245 -16.40 -10.80 -19.34
C GLY A 245 -15.79 -10.56 -20.71
N ASP A 246 -15.86 -9.32 -21.14
CA ASP A 246 -15.13 -8.79 -22.30
C ASP A 246 -14.79 -7.35 -21.98
N PHE A 247 -13.52 -7.10 -21.63
CA PHE A 247 -13.08 -5.77 -21.28
C PHE A 247 -13.02 -4.89 -22.53
N GLU A 248 -13.50 -3.66 -22.42
CA GLU A 248 -13.34 -2.64 -23.45
C GLU A 248 -12.81 -1.34 -22.85
N GLU A 249 -12.27 -0.46 -23.70
CA GLU A 249 -11.86 0.86 -23.22
C GLU A 249 -13.09 1.68 -22.82
N THR A 250 -13.07 2.19 -21.58
CA THR A 250 -14.19 2.97 -21.07
C THR A 250 -14.43 4.21 -21.92
N GLN A 251 -15.70 4.49 -22.20
CA GLN A 251 -16.13 5.76 -22.79
C GLN A 251 -16.28 6.86 -21.72
N ASN A 252 -15.99 6.57 -20.44
CA ASN A 252 -16.08 7.56 -19.37
C ASN A 252 -14.89 8.53 -19.41
N GLU A 253 -15.11 9.70 -20.02
CA GLU A 253 -14.08 10.74 -20.17
C GLU A 253 -13.45 11.16 -18.83
N LYS A 254 -14.23 11.17 -17.74
CA LYS A 254 -13.71 11.53 -16.40
C LYS A 254 -12.71 10.50 -15.91
N LEU A 255 -13.01 9.21 -16.05
CA LEU A 255 -12.09 8.13 -15.65
C LEU A 255 -10.81 8.17 -16.50
N ASN A 256 -10.95 8.32 -17.82
CA ASN A 256 -9.81 8.41 -18.72
C ASN A 256 -8.90 9.60 -18.38
N ALA A 257 -9.46 10.81 -18.24
CA ALA A 257 -8.70 12.01 -17.89
C ALA A 257 -8.13 11.96 -16.47
N GLY A 258 -8.90 11.40 -15.52
CA GLY A 258 -8.49 11.25 -14.12
C GLY A 258 -7.28 10.32 -14.00
N PHE A 259 -7.35 9.14 -14.61
CA PHE A 259 -6.26 8.17 -14.60
C PHE A 259 -5.03 8.66 -15.36
N ASP A 260 -5.20 9.26 -16.55
CA ASP A 260 -4.09 9.83 -17.32
C ASP A 260 -3.32 10.90 -16.52
N ARG A 261 -4.04 11.80 -15.84
CA ARG A 261 -3.43 12.81 -14.97
C ARG A 261 -2.67 12.18 -13.80
N ILE A 262 -3.22 11.13 -13.19
CA ILE A 262 -2.59 10.45 -12.05
C ILE A 262 -1.34 9.67 -12.51
N ALA A 263 -1.42 8.98 -13.64
CA ALA A 263 -0.30 8.22 -14.19
C ALA A 263 0.90 9.11 -14.58
N LYS A 264 0.65 10.36 -14.98
CA LYS A 264 1.69 11.33 -15.37
C LYS A 264 2.36 12.08 -14.21
N ASN A 265 1.77 12.09 -13.02
CA ASN A 265 2.26 12.81 -11.84
C ASN A 265 3.12 11.92 -10.95
#